data_AF-A0A1V4RPU8-F1
#
_entry.id   AF-A0A1V4RPU8-F1
#
_cell.length_a   1.000
_cell.length_b   1.000
_cell.length_c   1.000
_cell.angle_alpha   90.00
_cell.angle_beta   90.00
_cell.angle_gamma   90.00
#
_symmetry.space_group_name_H-M   'P 1'
#
loop_
_entity.id
_entity.type
_entity.pdbx_description
1 polymer ?
#
loop_
_entity_poly.entity_id
_entity_poly.type
_entity_poly.pdbx_seq_one_letter_code
_entity_poly.pdbx_strand_id
1 'polypeptide(L)'
;MKQKISIPLQIFYAELIGFISPGPRYILYPILATLQELGVGTGIIIALISGHVLIEPSTFFIEIGFFGYRFPVKRFVVSLVITYFAGLVTTILIN
;
A
#
# COMPACT_ATOMS: atom_id res chain seq x y z
N MET A 1 -23.69 7.80 -2.29
CA MET A 1 -23.06 8.64 -1.24
C MET A 1 -21.97 9.49 -1.90
N LYS A 2 -22.02 10.83 -1.83
CA LYS A 2 -20.90 11.66 -2.32
C LYS A 2 -19.69 11.42 -1.40
N GLN A 3 -18.61 10.85 -1.92
CA GLN A 3 -17.37 10.65 -1.16
C GLN A 3 -16.81 12.01 -0.73
N LYS A 4 -16.64 12.19 0.58
CA LYS A 4 -16.19 13.45 1.19
C LYS A 4 -14.66 13.62 1.16
N ILE A 5 -13.94 12.59 0.73
CA ILE A 5 -12.48 12.47 0.79
C ILE A 5 -11.91 12.49 -0.62
N SER A 6 -10.90 13.33 -0.89
CA SER A 6 -10.22 13.40 -2.19
C SER A 6 -9.48 12.10 -2.52
N ILE A 7 -9.42 11.70 -3.79
CA ILE A 7 -8.74 10.46 -4.24
C ILE A 7 -7.29 10.36 -3.72
N PRO A 8 -6.44 11.40 -3.77
CA PRO A 8 -5.07 11.32 -3.26
C PRO A 8 -5.01 10.96 -1.77
N LEU A 9 -5.99 11.41 -0.99
CA LEU A 9 -6.07 11.11 0.44
C LEU A 9 -6.60 9.69 0.69
N GLN A 10 -7.50 9.18 -0.16
CA GLN A 10 -7.92 7.76 -0.10
C GLN A 10 -6.77 6.81 -0.41
N ILE A 11 -5.94 7.13 -1.40
CA ILE A 11 -4.72 6.39 -1.74
C ILE A 11 -3.77 6.33 -0.54
N PHE A 12 -3.51 7.48 0.08
CA PHE A 12 -2.67 7.55 1.28
C PHE A 12 -3.20 6.69 2.43
N TYR A 13 -4.51 6.73 2.69
CA TYR A 13 -5.10 5.86 3.71
C TYR A 13 -5.03 4.38 3.35
N ALA A 14 -5.28 4.02 2.10
CA ALA A 14 -5.22 2.64 1.63
C ALA A 14 -3.82 2.04 1.79
N GLU A 15 -2.78 2.82 1.45
CA GLU A 15 -1.38 2.47 1.67
C GLU A 15 -1.08 2.20 3.15
N LEU A 16 -1.50 3.10 4.04
CA LEU A 16 -1.29 2.92 5.49
C LEU A 16 -2.06 1.71 6.03
N ILE A 17 -3.28 1.46 5.52
CA ILE A 17 -4.05 0.25 5.86
C ILE A 17 -3.30 -0.99 5.38
N GLY A 18 -2.78 -0.99 4.16
CA GLY A 18 -1.96 -2.09 3.63
C GLY A 18 -0.75 -2.38 4.51
N PHE A 19 -0.01 -1.34 4.88
CA PHE A 19 1.14 -1.43 5.78
C PHE A 19 0.83 -2.12 7.12
N ILE A 20 -0.28 -1.74 7.77
CA ILE A 20 -0.64 -2.32 9.07
C ILE A 20 -1.43 -3.63 8.95
N SER A 21 -1.89 -3.99 7.76
CA SER A 21 -2.72 -5.17 7.55
C SER A 21 -1.90 -6.43 7.84
N PRO A 22 -2.35 -7.28 8.76
CA PRO A 22 -1.66 -8.52 9.09
C PRO A 22 -1.99 -9.62 8.08
N GLY A 23 -1.17 -10.67 8.12
CA GLY A 23 -1.43 -11.92 7.41
C GLY A 23 -0.74 -12.01 6.04
N PRO A 24 -0.78 -13.20 5.44
CA PRO A 24 -0.14 -13.44 4.16
C PRO A 24 -0.94 -12.84 2.99
N ARG A 25 -0.21 -12.44 1.95
CA ARG A 25 -0.72 -11.81 0.72
C ARG A 25 -1.94 -12.51 0.11
N TYR A 26 -2.00 -13.84 0.16
CA TYR A 26 -3.10 -14.59 -0.45
C TYR A 26 -4.45 -14.40 0.23
N ILE A 27 -4.46 -13.98 1.51
CA ILE A 27 -5.70 -13.62 2.24
C ILE A 27 -6.19 -12.23 1.84
N LEU A 28 -5.29 -11.36 1.38
CA LEU A 28 -5.62 -10.01 0.97
C LEU A 28 -6.38 -9.98 -0.36
N TYR A 29 -6.06 -10.87 -1.31
CA TYR A 29 -6.68 -10.84 -2.65
C TYR A 29 -8.21 -10.97 -2.65
N PRO A 30 -8.85 -11.89 -1.90
CA PRO A 30 -10.31 -11.93 -1.81
C PRO A 30 -10.91 -10.61 -1.30
N ILE A 31 -10.28 -9.98 -0.30
CA ILE A 31 -10.73 -8.69 0.25
C ILE A 31 -10.66 -7.61 -0.83
N LEU A 32 -9.56 -7.55 -1.59
CA LEU A 32 -9.38 -6.60 -2.67
C LEU A 32 -10.40 -6.80 -3.80
N ALA A 33 -10.71 -8.05 -4.15
CA ALA A 33 -11.75 -8.36 -5.13
C ALA A 33 -13.12 -7.83 -4.67
N THR A 34 -13.50 -8.07 -3.41
CA THR A 34 -14.73 -7.52 -2.84
C THR A 34 -14.74 -5.99 -2.83
N LEU A 35 -13.62 -5.34 -2.51
CA LEU A 35 -13.52 -3.88 -2.57
C LEU A 35 -13.70 -3.37 -4.00
N GLN A 36 -13.15 -4.07 -5.00
CA GLN A 36 -13.34 -3.75 -6.41
C GLN A 36 -14.81 -3.88 -6.83
N GLU A 37 -15.50 -4.96 -6.43
CA GLU A 37 -16.93 -5.17 -6.69
C GLU A 37 -17.80 -4.09 -6.04
N LEU A 38 -17.38 -3.56 -4.88
CA LEU A 38 -18.02 -2.43 -4.20
C LEU A 38 -17.73 -1.07 -4.86
N GLY A 39 -16.98 -1.05 -5.97
CA GLY A 39 -16.67 0.14 -6.75
C GLY A 39 -15.51 0.98 -6.20
N VAL A 40 -14.65 0.40 -5.35
CA VAL A 40 -13.40 1.06 -4.95
C VAL A 40 -12.48 1.16 -6.16
N GLY A 41 -11.99 2.37 -6.44
CA GLY A 41 -11.16 2.63 -7.62
C GLY A 41 -9.85 1.84 -7.61
N THR A 42 -9.43 1.39 -8.79
CA THR A 42 -8.25 0.52 -8.97
C THR A 42 -6.97 1.10 -8.37
N GLY A 43 -6.76 2.42 -8.45
CA GLY A 43 -5.58 3.04 -7.84
C GLY A 43 -5.54 2.96 -6.32
N ILE A 44 -6.70 2.95 -5.65
CA ILE A 44 -6.80 2.76 -4.19
C ILE A 44 -6.47 1.30 -3.84
N ILE A 45 -6.96 0.34 -4.64
CA ILE A 45 -6.64 -1.08 -4.49
C ILE A 45 -5.15 -1.34 -4.66
N ILE A 46 -4.53 -0.72 -5.68
CA ILE A 46 -3.09 -0.80 -5.91
C ILE A 46 -2.31 -0.23 -4.72
N ALA A 47 -2.69 0.95 -4.22
CA ALA A 47 -2.05 1.53 -3.04
C ALA A 47 -2.11 0.60 -1.82
N LEU A 48 -3.25 -0.05 -1.59
CA LEU A 48 -3.44 -1.00 -0.50
C LEU A 48 -2.52 -2.21 -0.63
N ILE A 49 -2.56 -2.92 -1.76
CA ILE A 49 -1.75 -4.13 -1.93
C ILE A 49 -0.26 -3.80 -1.98
N SER A 50 0.14 -2.71 -2.65
CA SER A 50 1.54 -2.31 -2.70
C SER A 50 2.03 -1.86 -1.33
N GLY A 51 1.22 -1.16 -0.53
CA GLY A 51 1.53 -0.84 0.86
C GLY A 51 1.79 -2.09 1.70
N HIS A 52 0.92 -3.10 1.59
CA HIS A 52 1.08 -4.36 2.29
C HIS A 52 2.33 -5.15 1.87
N VAL A 53 2.74 -5.08 0.60
CA VAL A 53 3.86 -5.85 0.06
C VAL A 53 5.21 -5.15 0.21
N LEU A 54 5.27 -3.84 -0.01
CA LEU A 54 6.53 -3.09 -0.06
C LEU A 54 6.89 -2.47 1.29
N ILE A 55 5.89 -2.10 2.08
CA ILE A 55 6.09 -1.56 3.42
C ILE A 55 6.00 -2.73 4.40
N GLU A 56 6.91 -3.70 4.28
CA GLU A 56 6.91 -4.88 5.13
C GLU A 56 7.74 -4.63 6.42
N PRO A 57 7.10 -4.53 7.60
CA PRO A 57 7.82 -4.25 8.86
C PRO A 57 8.53 -5.48 9.42
N SER A 58 8.11 -6.69 9.06
CA SER A 58 8.69 -7.94 9.56
C SER A 58 10.17 -8.07 9.15
N THR A 59 10.54 -7.59 7.96
CA THR A 59 11.91 -7.63 7.47
C THR A 59 12.80 -6.57 8.10
N PHE A 60 12.24 -5.54 8.74
CA PHE A 60 13.00 -4.43 9.32
C PHE A 60 14.04 -4.90 10.33
N PHE A 61 13.65 -5.78 11.26
CA PHE A 61 14.56 -6.31 12.28
C PHE A 61 15.67 -7.19 11.70
N ILE A 62 15.33 -7.98 10.67
CA ILE A 62 16.28 -8.82 9.96
C ILE A 62 17.29 -7.93 9.23
N GLU A 63 16.81 -6.94 8.48
CA GLU A 63 17.62 -5.99 7.71
C GLU A 63 18.61 -5.21 8.59
N ILE A 64 18.24 -4.85 9.83
CA ILE A 64 19.16 -4.22 10.78
C ILE A 64 20.36 -5.14 11.06
N GLY A 65 20.13 -6.43 11.26
CA GLY A 65 21.19 -7.39 11.55
C GLY A 65 22.20 -7.56 10.41
N PHE A 66 21.74 -7.50 9.15
CA PHE A 66 22.59 -7.70 7.98
C PHE A 66 23.23 -6.41 7.45
N PHE A 67 22.47 -5.30 7.41
CA PHE A 67 22.84 -4.07 6.69
C PHE A 67 22.97 -2.84 7.61
N GLY A 68 22.68 -2.99 8.90
CA GLY A 68 22.57 -1.89 9.85
C GLY A 68 21.30 -1.06 9.65
N TYR A 69 21.00 -0.15 10.59
CA TYR A 69 19.72 0.59 10.62
C TYR A 69 19.48 1.55 9.46
N ARG A 70 20.54 1.99 8.77
CA ARG A 70 20.42 2.99 7.69
C ARG A 70 19.70 2.43 6.46
N PHE A 71 19.91 1.16 6.14
CA PHE A 71 19.27 0.50 5.01
C PHE A 71 17.74 0.36 5.17
N PRO A 72 17.21 -0.30 6.21
CA PRO A 72 15.77 -0.52 6.36
C PRO A 72 15.00 0.80 6.48
N VAL A 73 15.58 1.82 7.13
CA VAL A 73 14.98 3.16 7.22
C VAL A 73 14.84 3.80 5.83
N LYS A 74 15.91 3.79 5.01
CA LYS A 74 15.84 4.33 3.65
C LYS A 74 14.88 3.54 2.77
N ARG A 75 14.92 2.21 2.85
CA ARG A 75 13.99 1.32 2.13
C ARG A 75 12.55 1.64 2.50
N PHE A 76 12.24 1.81 3.79
CA PHE A 76 10.90 2.14 4.27
C PHE A 76 10.38 3.46 3.69
N VAL A 77 11.21 4.51 3.70
CA VAL A 77 10.86 5.81 3.11
C VAL A 77 10.63 5.69 1.61
N VAL A 78 11.49 4.97 0.89
CA VAL A 78 11.34 4.75 -0.56
C VAL A 78 10.09 3.93 -0.86
N SER A 79 9.80 2.88 -0.07
CA SER A 79 8.59 2.08 -0.20
C SER A 79 7.35 2.95 -0.09
N LEU A 80 7.22 3.77 0.95
CA LEU A 80 6.08 4.69 1.13
C LEU A 80 5.87 5.60 -0.10
N VAL A 81 6.95 6.21 -0.58
CA VAL A 81 6.87 7.08 -1.75
C VAL A 81 6.41 6.32 -3.00
N ILE A 82 6.99 5.15 -3.26
CA ILE A 82 6.66 4.33 -4.43
C ILE A 82 5.23 3.80 -4.38
N THR A 83 4.76 3.34 -3.22
CA THR A 83 3.40 2.80 -3.04
C THR A 83 2.34 3.87 -3.26
N TYR A 84 2.57 5.07 -2.73
CA TYR A 84 1.70 6.22 -2.96
C TYR A 84 1.61 6.57 -4.45
N PHE A 85 2.77 6.71 -5.11
CA PHE A 85 2.81 7.05 -6.54
C PHE A 85 2.23 5.95 -7.42
N ALA A 86 2.41 4.68 -7.08
CA ALA A 86 1.79 3.57 -7.81
C ALA A 86 0.26 3.70 -7.84
N GLY A 87 -0.36 4.06 -6.71
CA GLY A 87 -1.80 4.30 -6.64
C GLY A 87 -2.25 5.51 -7.48
N LEU A 88 -1.48 6.60 -7.45
CA LEU A 88 -1.76 7.80 -8.26
C LEU A 88 -1.64 7.52 -9.76
N VAL A 89 -0.55 6.91 -10.19
CA VAL A 89 -0.29 6.57 -11.59
C VAL A 89 -1.37 5.62 -12.11
N THR A 90 -1.73 4.61 -11.32
CA THR A 90 -2.82 3.68 -11.69
C THR A 90 -4.15 4.41 -11.86
N THR A 91 -4.45 5.36 -10.98
CA THR A 91 -5.67 6.18 -11.10
C THR A 91 -5.69 6.95 -12.40
N ILE A 92 -4.55 7.52 -12.83
CA ILE A 92 -4.45 8.30 -14.06
C ILE A 92 -4.53 7.41 -15.31
N LEU A 93 -4.02 6.17 -15.23
CA LEU A 93 -3.94 5.28 -16.38
C LEU A 93 -5.22 4.47 -16.62
N ILE A 94 -5.94 4.10 -15.56
CA ILE A 94 -7.07 3.16 -15.63
C ILE A 94 -8.42 3.87 -15.49
N ASN A 95 -8.50 4.97 -14.73
CA ASN A 95 -9.73 5.77 -14.60
C ASN A 95 -9.69 7.00 -15.50
#